data_AF-A0AAI9KWC8-F1
#
_entry.id   AF-A0AAI9KWC8-F1
#
_cell.length_a   1.000
_cell.length_b   1.000
_cell.length_c   1.000
_cell.angle_alpha   90.00
_cell.angle_beta   90.00
_cell.angle_gamma   90.00
#
_symmetry.space_group_name_H-M   'P 1'
#
loop_
_entity.id
_entity.type
_entity.pdbx_description
1 polymer ?
#
loop_
_entity_poly.entity_id
_entity_poly.type
_entity_poly.pdbx_seq_one_letter_code
_entity_poly.pdbx_strand_id
1 'polypeptide(L)'
;MPIRHELLAHKEIPLHKLGEHPLILCDPQVCEGYCRELTRLLRPLEREPNIVEHASSLDMMLTLVGAGYGIGFTTAARMATSQRTDVVARPLALDSAVINTYLLRPSNDALSPSLERFIARLRSQGGSAANQ
;
A
#
# COMPACT_ATOMS: atom_id res chain seq x y z
N MET A 1 -4.27 -1.74 -10.22
CA MET A 1 -4.10 -2.29 -11.60
C MET A 1 -5.12 -1.65 -12.54
N PRO A 2 -4.91 -1.64 -13.87
CA PRO A 2 -5.89 -1.15 -14.83
C PRO A 2 -7.24 -1.88 -14.73
N ILE A 3 -8.35 -1.22 -15.07
CA ILE A 3 -9.73 -1.78 -15.01
C ILE A 3 -9.99 -3.02 -15.87
N ARG A 4 -9.11 -3.36 -16.82
CA ARG A 4 -9.24 -4.53 -17.72
C ARG A 4 -8.08 -5.51 -17.58
N HIS A 5 -7.34 -5.44 -16.48
CA HIS A 5 -6.20 -6.31 -16.24
C HIS A 5 -6.65 -7.76 -15.96
N GLU A 6 -5.94 -8.75 -16.50
CA GLU A 6 -6.31 -10.18 -16.38
C GLU A 6 -6.37 -10.69 -14.94
N LEU A 7 -5.50 -10.16 -14.06
CA LEU A 7 -5.52 -10.45 -12.62
C LEU A 7 -6.84 -10.09 -11.92
N LEU A 8 -7.73 -9.32 -12.55
CA LEU A 8 -9.07 -9.07 -12.01
C LEU A 8 -9.94 -10.34 -11.94
N ALA A 9 -9.53 -11.44 -12.58
CA ALA A 9 -10.11 -12.76 -12.38
C ALA A 9 -9.94 -13.26 -10.92
N HIS A 10 -8.98 -12.72 -10.18
CA HIS A 10 -8.73 -13.04 -8.77
C HIS A 10 -9.31 -11.96 -7.85
N LYS A 11 -10.09 -12.38 -6.84
CA LYS A 11 -10.59 -11.48 -5.80
C LYS A 11 -9.47 -10.96 -4.89
N GLU A 12 -8.53 -11.85 -4.58
CA GLU A 12 -7.27 -11.60 -3.89
C GLU A 12 -6.14 -12.09 -4.79
N ILE A 13 -5.11 -11.28 -5.01
CA ILE A 13 -4.04 -11.61 -5.95
C ILE A 13 -3.00 -12.51 -5.27
N PRO A 14 -2.77 -13.74 -5.76
CA PRO A 14 -1.68 -14.57 -5.27
C PRO A 14 -0.34 -13.89 -5.56
N LEU A 15 0.58 -13.89 -4.57
CA LEU A 15 1.85 -13.18 -4.69
C LEU A 15 2.63 -13.62 -5.96
N HIS A 16 2.74 -14.92 -6.21
CA HIS A 16 3.49 -15.46 -7.37
C HIS A 16 3.00 -14.93 -8.73
N LYS A 17 1.71 -14.55 -8.85
CA LYS A 17 1.17 -13.97 -10.09
C LYS A 17 1.70 -12.57 -10.37
N LEU A 18 2.10 -11.82 -9.34
CA LEU A 18 2.68 -10.50 -9.54
C LEU A 18 4.04 -10.55 -10.23
N GLY A 19 4.81 -11.63 -10.03
CA GLY A 19 6.10 -11.82 -10.69
C GLY A 19 6.02 -12.01 -12.20
N GLU A 20 4.82 -12.25 -12.75
CA GLU A 20 4.57 -12.43 -14.18
C GLU A 20 4.26 -11.10 -14.90
N HIS A 21 4.20 -9.97 -14.18
CA HIS A 21 3.73 -8.69 -14.72
C HIS A 21 4.67 -7.52 -14.44
N PRO A 22 4.58 -6.43 -15.24
CA PRO A 22 5.26 -5.17 -14.95
C PRO A 22 4.80 -4.56 -13.62
N LEU A 23 5.74 -4.28 -12.73
CA LEU A 23 5.50 -3.67 -11.43
C LEU A 23 6.01 -2.24 -11.40
N ILE A 24 5.22 -1.36 -10.79
CA ILE A 24 5.57 0.03 -10.49
C ILE A 24 5.75 0.13 -8.97
N LEU A 25 6.98 0.37 -8.53
CA LEU A 25 7.29 0.48 -7.10
C LEU A 25 7.35 1.95 -6.68
N CYS A 26 7.39 2.21 -5.37
CA CYS A 26 7.62 3.55 -4.87
C CYS A 26 9.13 3.84 -4.86
N ASP A 27 9.51 5.09 -5.14
CA ASP A 27 10.90 5.54 -5.03
C ASP A 27 11.41 5.37 -3.58
N PRO A 28 12.48 4.58 -3.37
CA PRO A 28 13.04 4.35 -2.03
C PRO A 28 13.50 5.62 -1.31
N GLN A 29 13.83 6.69 -2.04
CA GLN A 29 14.24 7.97 -1.45
C GLN A 29 13.06 8.80 -0.93
N VAL A 30 11.84 8.56 -1.41
CA VAL A 30 10.65 9.33 -1.02
C VAL A 30 9.86 8.62 0.08
N CYS A 31 9.84 7.29 0.11
CA CYS A 31 9.04 6.52 1.06
C CYS A 31 9.76 5.29 1.61
N GLU A 32 10.96 5.48 2.15
CA GLU A 32 11.87 4.41 2.60
C GLU A 32 11.17 3.28 3.38
N GLY A 33 10.36 3.62 4.40
CA GLY A 33 9.66 2.63 5.22
C GLY A 33 8.65 1.78 4.43
N TYR A 34 7.87 2.41 3.55
CA TYR A 34 6.91 1.71 2.69
C TYR A 34 7.62 0.85 1.64
N CYS A 35 8.66 1.39 1.00
CA CYS A 35 9.45 0.67 0.01
C CYS A 35 10.12 -0.54 0.64
N ARG A 36 10.67 -0.42 1.84
CA ARG A 36 11.29 -1.54 2.57
C ARG A 36 10.28 -2.66 2.87
N GLU A 37 9.08 -2.31 3.35
CA GLU A 37 8.04 -3.32 3.59
C GLU A 37 7.58 -3.99 2.29
N LEU A 38 7.45 -3.23 1.21
CA LEU A 38 7.08 -3.78 -0.09
C LEU A 38 8.17 -4.71 -0.65
N THR A 39 9.44 -4.34 -0.55
CA THR A 39 10.57 -5.21 -0.92
C THR A 39 10.61 -6.48 -0.07
N ARG A 40 10.32 -6.39 1.24
CA ARG A 40 10.20 -7.57 2.11
C ARG A 40 9.05 -8.47 1.67
N LEU A 41 7.92 -7.89 1.31
CA LEU A 41 6.72 -8.60 0.86
C LEU A 41 6.95 -9.33 -0.47
N LEU A 42 7.72 -8.75 -1.39
CA LEU A 42 8.01 -9.34 -2.70
C LEU A 42 9.16 -10.36 -2.67
N ARG A 43 9.93 -10.44 -1.57
CA ARG A 43 11.04 -11.39 -1.43
C ARG A 43 10.70 -12.86 -1.71
N PRO A 44 9.52 -13.39 -1.34
CA PRO A 44 9.16 -14.78 -1.61
C PRO A 44 8.89 -15.10 -3.09
N LEU A 45 8.91 -14.11 -3.99
CA LEU A 45 8.79 -14.38 -5.42
C LEU A 45 9.99 -15.22 -5.89
N GLU A 46 9.71 -16.32 -6.57
CA GLU A 46 10.74 -17.23 -7.10
C GLU A 46 11.59 -16.58 -8.20
N ARG A 47 11.06 -15.55 -8.86
CA ARG A 47 11.72 -14.78 -9.91
C ARG A 47 11.89 -13.34 -9.48
N GLU A 48 12.95 -12.69 -9.95
CA GLU A 48 13.10 -11.26 -9.77
C GLU A 48 11.90 -10.53 -10.40
N PRO A 49 11.22 -9.66 -9.64
CA PRO A 49 10.08 -8.92 -10.14
C PRO A 49 10.51 -7.99 -11.29
N ASN A 50 9.72 -7.95 -12.36
CA ASN A 50 9.92 -7.02 -13.46
C ASN A 50 9.49 -5.60 -13.04
N ILE A 51 10.42 -4.83 -12.46
CA ILE A 51 10.17 -3.45 -12.04
C ILE A 51 10.40 -2.53 -13.23
N VAL A 52 9.34 -1.90 -13.73
CA VAL A 52 9.40 -1.04 -14.92
C VAL A 52 9.53 0.45 -14.59
N GLU A 53 9.17 0.87 -13.37
CA GLU A 53 9.23 2.28 -12.97
C GLU A 53 9.24 2.42 -11.44
N HIS A 54 9.83 3.51 -10.95
CA HIS A 54 9.74 3.94 -9.54
C HIS A 54 8.98 5.26 -9.44
N ALA A 55 7.77 5.22 -8.89
CA ALA A 55 6.95 6.39 -8.71
C ALA A 55 7.33 7.16 -7.43
N SER A 56 7.53 8.47 -7.57
CA SER A 56 7.84 9.39 -6.46
C SER A 56 6.60 9.83 -5.68
N SER A 57 5.39 9.51 -6.15
CA SER A 57 4.14 9.83 -5.45
C SER A 57 3.04 8.81 -5.74
N LEU A 58 2.00 8.81 -4.90
CA LEU A 58 0.82 7.98 -5.12
C LEU A 58 0.10 8.35 -6.44
N ASP A 59 -0.05 9.64 -6.72
CA ASP A 59 -0.74 10.10 -7.93
C ASP A 59 0.03 9.75 -9.21
N MET A 60 1.36 9.84 -9.19
CA MET A 60 2.20 9.36 -10.29
C MET A 60 2.03 7.85 -10.50
N MET A 61 2.09 7.06 -9.42
CA MET A 61 1.85 5.62 -9.50
C MET A 61 0.47 5.31 -10.09
N LEU A 62 -0.58 5.95 -9.58
CA LEU A 62 -1.94 5.74 -10.05
C LEU A 62 -2.10 6.15 -11.52
N THR A 63 -1.44 7.22 -11.96
CA THR A 63 -1.42 7.67 -13.35
C THR A 63 -0.80 6.61 -14.27
N LEU A 64 0.40 6.12 -13.94
CA LEU A 64 1.08 5.08 -14.70
C LEU A 64 0.27 3.78 -14.76
N VAL A 65 -0.35 3.38 -13.65
CA VAL A 65 -1.23 2.22 -13.60
C VAL A 65 -2.45 2.40 -14.50
N GLY A 66 -3.15 3.54 -14.43
CA GLY A 66 -4.34 3.75 -15.27
C GLY A 66 -4.02 3.85 -16.76
N ALA A 67 -2.81 4.33 -17.10
CA ALA A 67 -2.30 4.32 -18.47
C ALA A 67 -1.83 2.93 -18.95
N GLY A 68 -1.83 1.91 -18.08
CA GLY A 68 -1.53 0.53 -18.46
C GLY A 68 -0.06 0.13 -18.40
N TYR A 69 0.82 0.96 -17.81
CA TYR A 69 2.26 0.66 -17.74
C TYR A 69 2.59 -0.50 -16.78
N GLY A 70 1.71 -0.80 -15.82
CA GLY A 70 1.92 -1.92 -14.91
C GLY A 70 0.99 -1.94 -13.71
N ILE A 71 1.39 -2.71 -12.70
CA ILE A 71 0.70 -2.87 -11.42
C ILE A 71 1.47 -2.11 -10.35
N GLY A 72 0.79 -1.21 -9.67
CA GLY A 72 1.34 -0.53 -8.49
C GLY A 72 0.74 -1.05 -7.18
N PHE A 73 1.44 -0.74 -6.10
CA PHE A 73 1.08 -1.15 -4.74
C PHE A 73 0.71 0.08 -3.91
N THR A 74 -0.32 -0.05 -3.07
CA THR A 74 -0.67 0.96 -2.07
C THR A 74 -1.42 0.30 -0.91
N THR A 75 -1.59 1.01 0.19
CA THR A 75 -2.43 0.56 1.31
C THR A 75 -3.90 0.82 1.03
N ALA A 76 -4.80 0.04 1.63
CA ALA A 76 -6.24 0.27 1.55
C ALA A 76 -6.62 1.69 2.00
N ALA A 77 -5.96 2.21 3.05
CA ALA A 77 -6.19 3.57 3.55
C ALA A 77 -5.84 4.65 2.52
N ARG A 78 -4.68 4.54 1.84
CA ARG A 78 -4.30 5.47 0.77
C ARG A 78 -5.21 5.35 -0.44
N MET A 79 -5.62 4.13 -0.79
CA MET A 79 -6.54 3.90 -1.91
C MET A 79 -7.94 4.47 -1.64
N ALA A 80 -8.43 4.37 -0.41
CA ALA A 80 -9.74 4.91 -0.02
C ALA A 80 -9.82 6.44 -0.19
N THR A 81 -8.67 7.13 -0.16
CA THR A 81 -8.60 8.58 -0.38
C THR A 81 -8.43 9.00 -1.83
N SER A 82 -8.13 8.06 -2.74
CA SER A 82 -7.90 8.36 -4.16
C SER A 82 -9.15 8.15 -5.01
N GLN A 83 -9.45 9.09 -5.90
CA GLN A 83 -10.55 9.00 -6.85
C GLN A 83 -10.03 8.71 -8.27
N ARG A 84 -9.97 7.43 -8.64
CA ARG A 84 -9.54 6.97 -9.98
C ARG A 84 -10.55 5.97 -10.52
N THR A 85 -11.11 6.24 -11.70
CA THR A 85 -12.10 5.35 -12.35
C THR A 85 -11.47 4.34 -13.30
N ASP A 86 -10.18 4.50 -13.63
CA ASP A 86 -9.37 3.70 -14.53
C ASP A 86 -8.44 2.72 -13.80
N VAL A 87 -8.45 2.74 -12.45
CA VAL A 87 -7.65 1.86 -11.59
C VAL A 87 -8.56 1.08 -10.64
N VAL A 88 -8.29 -0.21 -10.50
CA VAL A 88 -8.96 -1.10 -9.55
C VAL A 88 -7.95 -1.61 -8.51
N ALA A 89 -8.38 -1.63 -7.25
CA ALA A 89 -7.66 -2.25 -6.15
C ALA A 89 -8.08 -3.72 -5.96
N ARG A 90 -7.10 -4.58 -5.68
CA ARG A 90 -7.34 -5.93 -5.19
C ARG A 90 -6.39 -6.21 -4.02
N PRO A 91 -6.87 -6.80 -2.92
CA PRO A 91 -6.01 -7.27 -1.85
C PRO A 91 -5.05 -8.35 -2.34
N LEU A 92 -3.93 -8.52 -1.64
CA LEU A 92 -3.01 -9.63 -1.86
C LEU A 92 -3.49 -10.83 -1.06
N ALA A 93 -3.40 -12.03 -1.63
CA ALA A 93 -3.68 -13.29 -0.94
C ALA A 93 -2.48 -13.66 -0.04
N LEU A 94 -2.15 -12.79 0.91
CA LEU A 94 -0.99 -12.89 1.77
C LEU A 94 -1.26 -12.21 3.12
N ASP A 95 -1.36 -12.99 4.19
CA ASP A 95 -1.65 -12.48 5.54
C ASP A 95 -0.58 -11.52 6.08
N SER A 96 0.66 -11.66 5.59
CA SER A 96 1.77 -10.76 5.96
C SER A 96 1.77 -9.43 5.20
N ALA A 97 0.82 -9.21 4.28
CA ALA A 97 0.63 -7.96 3.53
C ALA A 97 -0.02 -6.85 4.37
N VAL A 98 0.47 -6.66 5.59
CA VAL A 98 -0.06 -5.71 6.57
C VAL A 98 0.99 -4.63 6.84
N ILE A 99 0.56 -3.38 6.78
CA ILE A 99 1.39 -2.21 7.15
C ILE A 99 0.79 -1.61 8.42
N ASN A 100 1.57 -1.67 9.51
CA ASN A 100 1.19 -1.11 10.80
C ASN A 100 1.62 0.35 10.90
N THR A 101 0.68 1.22 11.23
CA THR A 101 0.97 2.65 11.49
C THR A 101 1.03 2.85 13.00
N TYR A 102 2.20 3.25 13.49
CA TYR A 102 2.43 3.49 14.91
C TYR A 102 2.43 4.99 15.23
N LEU A 103 1.84 5.34 16.37
CA LEU A 103 2.06 6.64 16.99
C LEU A 103 3.14 6.50 18.06
N LEU A 104 4.31 7.08 17.79
CA LEU A 104 5.42 7.10 18.73
C LEU A 104 5.40 8.38 19.55
N ARG A 105 5.71 8.26 20.85
CA ARG A 105 5.86 9.42 21.74
C ARG A 105 7.03 9.20 22.71
N PRO A 106 7.71 10.26 23.16
CA PRO A 106 8.64 10.18 24.28
C PRO A 106 7.94 9.70 25.56
N SER A 107 8.60 8.85 26.34
CA SER A 107 8.02 8.23 27.54
C SER A 107 7.85 9.19 28.73
N ASN A 108 8.55 10.33 28.73
CA ASN A 108 8.74 11.17 29.93
C ASN A 108 7.87 12.43 29.99
N ASP A 109 7.08 12.74 28.95
CA ASP A 109 6.27 13.96 28.95
C ASP A 109 4.84 13.68 29.40
N ALA A 110 4.37 14.50 30.35
CA ALA A 110 2.95 14.62 30.66
C ALA A 110 2.19 14.99 29.38
N LEU A 111 1.11 14.27 29.07
CA LEU A 111 0.35 14.51 27.84
C LEU A 111 -0.27 15.90 27.90
N SER A 112 0.03 16.74 26.91
CA SER A 112 -0.72 17.99 26.77
C SER A 112 -2.17 17.67 26.41
N PRO A 113 -3.16 18.49 26.81
CA PRO A 113 -4.56 18.27 26.45
C PRO A 113 -4.79 18.15 24.95
N SER A 114 -3.97 18.83 24.14
CA SER A 114 -4.02 18.72 22.67
C SER A 114 -3.55 17.35 22.17
N LEU A 115 -2.49 16.79 22.75
CA LEU A 115 -2.00 15.46 22.41
C LEU A 115 -2.97 14.36 22.87
N GLU A 116 -3.59 14.50 24.04
CA GLU A 116 -4.64 13.59 24.49
C GLU A 116 -5.82 13.54 23.51
N ARG A 117 -6.31 14.72 23.09
CA ARG A 117 -7.39 14.82 22.09
C ARG A 117 -6.97 14.22 20.74
N PHE A 118 -5.73 14.42 20.32
CA PHE A 118 -5.22 13.84 19.08
C PHE A 118 -5.19 12.31 19.15
N ILE A 119 -4.66 11.74 20.23
CA ILE A 119 -4.64 10.29 20.47
C ILE A 119 -6.06 9.72 20.49
N ALA A 120 -6.99 10.40 21.18
CA ALA A 120 -8.38 9.98 21.26
C ALA A 120 -9.03 9.91 19.87
N ARG A 121 -8.81 10.94 19.01
CA ARG A 121 -9.32 10.96 17.63
C ARG A 121 -8.71 9.87 16.76
N LEU A 122 -7.41 9.62 16.88
CA LEU A 122 -6.75 8.54 16.13
C LEU A 122 -7.32 7.16 16.51
N ARG A 123 -7.54 6.93 17.81
CA ARG A 123 -8.13 5.68 18.30
C ARG A 123 -9.57 5.48 17.83
N SER A 124 -10.37 6.55 17.76
CA SER A 124 -11.74 6.44 17.25
C SER A 124 -11.81 6.18 15.74
N GLN A 125 -10.77 6.53 14.98
CA GLN A 125 -10.66 6.23 13.55
C GLN A 125 -10.09 4.83 13.26
N GLY A 126 -9.17 4.34 14.10
CA GLY A 126 -8.53 3.02 13.95
C GLY A 126 -9.41 1.81 14.31
N GLY A 127 -10.61 2.02 14.85
CA GLY A 127 -11.50 0.96 15.33
C GLY A 127 -12.34 0.24 14.27
N SER A 128 -12.24 0.60 12.98
CA SER A 128 -13.09 0.01 11.92
C SER A 128 -12.42 -1.08 11.06
N ALA A 129 -11.19 -1.51 11.40
CA ALA A 129 -10.46 -2.56 10.68
C ALA A 129 -10.08 -3.78 11.55
N ALA A 130 -10.58 -3.87 12.77
CA ALA A 130 -10.53 -5.08 13.59
C ALA A 130 -11.95 -5.62 13.68
N ASN A 131 -12.31 -6.45 12.69
CA ASN A 131 -13.61 -7.10 12.66
C ASN A 131 -13.70 -8.09 13.82
N GLN A 132 -14.84 -8.02 14.51
CA GLN A 132 -15.44 -9.15 15.21
C GLN A 132 -15.65 -10.33 14.24
#